data_AF-A0A0E3JXP0-F1
#
_entry.id   AF-A0A0E3JXP0-F1
#
_cell.length_a   1.000
_cell.length_b   1.000
_cell.length_c   1.000
_cell.angle_alpha   90.00
_cell.angle_beta   90.00
_cell.angle_gamma   90.00
#
_symmetry.space_group_name_H-M   'P 1'
#
loop_
_entity.id
_entity.type
_entity.pdbx_description
1 polymer ?
#
loop_
_entity_poly.entity_id
_entity_poly.type
_entity_poly.pdbx_seq_one_letter_code
_entity_poly.pdbx_strand_id
1 'polypeptide(L)'
;MINNFDTLNPLDKIRLNNESNGLSNFFHKSFQNNTKESLNLINNENLNFASLFILKNKIEELNIFNKLNLRNKIALEITHEICTGKKSFKNTEYLYSDYIQGINSVLKWMLTTGSIDDGMNNEFDEILDTSAILLTKIYRDKTVLPLIADMIFKRYKKKSLIHNLVWAFFECGDPKSLILIAERLQSEDSKDVEISKKLLNFIPGINTFKHTDKNNYYLYFLNWFEKNFLFLHFTGESFQQCSNPIPYEVILHAKYLCVAVSTNTGKILKPLRKEEIKLLEIFNILDYNTQLLLANFSLNLHHKNIHDWNKWLWYPMAEQIKIARIGGF
;
A
#
# COMPACT_ATOMS: atom_id res chain seq x y z
N MET A 1 -11.08 12.28 9.73
CA MET A 1 -10.25 13.50 9.89
C MET A 1 -11.15 14.68 10.10
N ILE A 2 -10.92 15.45 11.18
CA ILE A 2 -11.64 16.68 11.48
C ILE A 2 -11.13 17.74 10.50
N ASN A 3 -11.98 18.18 9.56
CA ASN A 3 -11.66 19.28 8.65
C ASN A 3 -11.56 20.57 9.48
N ASN A 4 -10.34 21.04 9.73
CA ASN A 4 -10.13 22.32 10.40
C ASN A 4 -10.35 23.45 9.38
N PHE A 5 -11.62 23.85 9.20
CA PHE A 5 -12.05 24.80 8.17
C PHE A 5 -11.32 26.15 8.20
N ASP A 6 -10.72 26.51 9.33
CA ASP A 6 -9.99 27.77 9.49
C ASP A 6 -8.65 27.81 8.73
N THR A 7 -8.10 26.66 8.37
CA THR A 7 -6.82 26.54 7.64
C THR A 7 -6.99 26.39 6.12
N LEU A 8 -8.23 26.22 5.64
CA LEU A 8 -8.52 26.00 4.23
C LEU A 8 -8.31 27.27 3.40
N ASN A 9 -7.71 27.10 2.22
CA ASN A 9 -7.61 28.15 1.22
C ASN A 9 -9.02 28.66 0.84
N PRO A 10 -9.21 29.96 0.59
CA PRO A 10 -10.48 30.50 0.08
C PRO A 10 -11.04 29.75 -1.14
N LEU A 11 -10.18 29.31 -2.08
CA LEU A 11 -10.58 28.50 -3.23
C LEU A 11 -11.16 27.15 -2.82
N ASP A 12 -10.58 26.50 -1.80
CA ASP A 12 -11.09 25.23 -1.27
C ASP A 12 -12.44 25.41 -0.57
N LYS A 13 -12.61 26.50 0.18
CA LYS A 13 -13.91 26.84 0.80
C LYS A 13 -15.00 27.02 -0.25
N ILE A 14 -14.68 27.73 -1.33
CA ILE A 14 -15.61 27.97 -2.45
C ILE A 14 -15.94 26.66 -3.16
N ARG A 15 -14.95 25.79 -3.37
CA ARG A 15 -15.14 24.46 -3.95
C ARG A 15 -16.10 23.60 -3.11
N LEU A 16 -15.94 23.61 -1.80
CA LEU A 16 -16.77 22.80 -0.89
C LEU A 16 -18.20 23.34 -0.76
N ASN A 17 -18.39 24.66 -0.91
CA ASN A 17 -19.68 25.30 -0.72
C ASN A 17 -20.52 25.43 -2.01
N ASN A 18 -19.92 25.31 -3.19
CA ASN A 18 -20.61 25.54 -4.47
C ASN A 18 -20.73 24.25 -5.32
N GLU A 19 -21.83 24.14 -6.07
CA GLU A 19 -21.97 23.10 -7.10
C GLU A 19 -20.97 23.32 -8.26
N SER A 20 -20.50 22.20 -8.83
CA SER A 20 -19.41 21.95 -9.81
C SER A 20 -18.74 23.12 -10.57
N ASN A 21 -19.46 24.15 -11.01
CA ASN A 21 -18.90 25.27 -11.81
C ASN A 21 -18.62 26.55 -11.01
N GLY A 22 -18.96 26.61 -9.73
CA GLY A 22 -18.82 27.82 -8.91
C GLY A 22 -17.36 28.27 -8.74
N LEU A 23 -16.43 27.33 -8.60
CA LEU A 23 -15.01 27.63 -8.40
C LEU A 23 -14.37 28.30 -9.62
N SER A 24 -14.55 27.74 -10.82
CA SER A 24 -13.95 28.26 -12.05
C SER A 24 -14.45 29.66 -12.39
N ASN A 25 -15.76 29.90 -12.22
CA ASN A 25 -16.35 31.22 -12.43
C ASN A 25 -15.86 32.24 -11.41
N PHE A 26 -15.77 31.85 -10.13
CA PHE A 26 -15.21 32.71 -9.10
C PHE A 26 -13.76 33.09 -9.40
N PHE A 27 -12.93 32.11 -9.74
CA PHE A 27 -11.52 32.34 -10.04
C PHE A 27 -11.35 33.26 -11.25
N HIS A 28 -12.16 33.08 -12.30
CA HIS A 28 -12.11 33.95 -13.49
C HIS A 28 -12.45 35.41 -13.16
N LYS A 29 -13.55 35.64 -12.42
CA LYS A 29 -13.96 36.98 -12.00
C LYS A 29 -12.92 37.61 -11.07
N SER A 30 -12.41 36.85 -10.11
CA SER A 30 -11.32 37.28 -9.22
C SER A 30 -10.10 37.71 -10.03
N PHE A 31 -9.71 36.92 -11.04
CA PHE A 31 -8.53 37.19 -11.86
C PHE A 31 -8.66 38.44 -12.73
N GLN A 32 -9.86 38.70 -13.27
CA GLN A 32 -10.18 39.92 -14.01
C GLN A 32 -10.13 41.16 -13.10
N ASN A 33 -10.59 41.04 -11.85
CA ASN A 33 -10.64 42.15 -10.91
C ASN A 33 -9.28 42.45 -10.27
N ASN A 34 -8.56 41.42 -9.81
CA ASN A 34 -7.27 41.55 -9.13
C ASN A 34 -6.36 40.35 -9.45
N THR A 35 -5.66 40.45 -10.57
CA THR A 35 -4.74 39.40 -11.06
C THR A 35 -3.70 38.97 -10.03
N LYS A 36 -3.12 39.91 -9.27
CA LYS A 36 -2.06 39.60 -8.30
C LYS A 36 -2.60 38.77 -7.14
N GLU A 37 -3.76 39.15 -6.62
CA GLU A 37 -4.40 38.44 -5.52
C GLU A 37 -4.85 37.03 -5.94
N SER A 38 -5.43 36.88 -7.14
CA SER A 38 -5.81 35.56 -7.65
C SER A 38 -4.62 34.64 -7.87
N LEU A 39 -3.48 35.19 -8.33
CA LEU A 39 -2.23 34.43 -8.42
C LEU A 39 -1.71 34.00 -7.04
N ASN A 40 -1.85 34.85 -6.01
CA ASN A 40 -1.50 34.48 -4.64
C ASN A 40 -2.42 33.37 -4.10
N LEU A 41 -3.72 33.40 -4.42
CA LEU A 41 -4.68 32.38 -3.99
C LEU A 41 -4.35 31.00 -4.58
N ILE A 42 -4.06 30.93 -5.89
CA ILE A 42 -3.75 29.65 -6.54
C ILE A 42 -2.36 29.13 -6.16
N ASN A 43 -1.39 30.00 -5.87
CA ASN A 43 -0.04 29.60 -5.46
C ASN A 43 0.13 29.40 -3.95
N ASN A 44 -0.95 29.53 -3.18
CA ASN A 44 -0.91 29.36 -1.74
C ASN A 44 -0.57 27.91 -1.36
N GLU A 45 0.25 27.75 -0.32
CA GLU A 45 0.72 26.45 0.17
C GLU A 45 -0.41 25.56 0.71
N ASN A 46 -1.50 26.14 1.21
CA ASN A 46 -2.65 25.41 1.77
C ASN A 46 -3.72 25.06 0.72
N LEU A 47 -3.49 25.34 -0.57
CA LEU A 47 -4.41 24.91 -1.61
C LEU A 47 -4.47 23.38 -1.68
N ASN A 48 -5.67 22.80 -1.76
CA ASN A 48 -5.86 21.38 -2.03
C ASN A 48 -5.76 21.07 -3.53
N PHE A 49 -5.30 19.87 -3.84
CA PHE A 49 -5.12 19.42 -5.22
C PHE A 49 -6.43 19.42 -6.02
N ALA A 50 -7.56 19.05 -5.40
CA ALA A 50 -8.87 19.05 -6.04
C ALA A 50 -9.24 20.42 -6.66
N SER A 51 -8.94 21.52 -5.96
CA SER A 51 -9.18 22.88 -6.46
C SER A 51 -8.26 23.22 -7.63
N LEU A 52 -6.98 22.84 -7.55
CA LEU A 52 -6.04 23.03 -8.66
C LEU A 52 -6.50 22.24 -9.91
N PHE A 53 -6.94 20.99 -9.72
CA PHE A 53 -7.43 20.13 -10.79
C PHE A 53 -8.66 20.73 -11.50
N ILE A 54 -9.65 21.20 -10.76
CA ILE A 54 -10.85 21.85 -11.34
C ILE A 54 -10.45 23.10 -12.14
N LEU A 55 -9.45 23.85 -11.66
CA LEU A 55 -8.99 25.08 -12.30
C LEU A 55 -8.05 24.83 -13.51
N LYS A 56 -7.67 23.58 -13.82
CA LYS A 56 -6.67 23.28 -14.87
C LYS A 56 -7.00 23.92 -16.22
N ASN A 57 -8.24 23.81 -16.70
CA ASN A 57 -8.67 24.38 -17.97
C ASN A 57 -8.62 25.91 -17.93
N LYS A 58 -8.99 26.51 -16.78
CA LYS A 58 -8.96 27.96 -16.61
C LYS A 58 -7.54 28.52 -16.58
N ILE A 59 -6.60 27.77 -16.01
CA ILE A 59 -5.17 28.10 -16.00
C ILE A 59 -4.62 28.16 -17.43
N GLU A 60 -5.01 27.18 -18.27
CA GLU A 60 -4.65 27.13 -19.69
C GLU A 60 -5.29 28.30 -20.46
N GLU A 61 -6.60 28.50 -20.33
CA GLU A 61 -7.33 29.61 -20.98
C GLU A 61 -6.74 30.99 -20.67
N LEU A 62 -6.31 31.21 -19.42
CA LEU A 62 -5.71 32.47 -18.98
C LEU A 62 -4.20 32.57 -19.26
N ASN A 63 -3.58 31.53 -19.81
CA ASN A 63 -2.14 31.44 -20.07
C ASN A 63 -1.27 31.76 -18.84
N ILE A 64 -1.67 31.28 -17.65
CA ILE A 64 -0.97 31.59 -16.38
C ILE A 64 -0.06 30.48 -15.87
N PHE A 65 0.11 29.39 -16.60
CA PHE A 65 0.96 28.26 -16.20
C PHE A 65 2.35 28.70 -15.73
N ASN A 66 3.01 29.58 -16.48
CA ASN A 66 4.35 30.08 -16.15
C ASN A 66 4.41 30.91 -14.85
N LYS A 67 3.28 31.43 -14.39
CA LYS A 67 3.15 32.21 -13.14
C LYS A 67 2.85 31.34 -11.91
N LEU A 68 2.66 30.03 -12.10
CA LEU A 68 2.43 29.10 -11.01
C LEU A 68 3.73 28.79 -10.24
N ASN A 69 3.60 28.45 -8.96
CA ASN A 69 4.68 27.91 -8.15
C ASN A 69 5.10 26.51 -8.67
N LEU A 70 6.27 26.04 -8.24
CA LEU A 70 6.83 24.79 -8.74
C LEU A 70 5.93 23.58 -8.42
N ARG A 71 5.36 23.52 -7.22
CA ARG A 71 4.46 22.43 -6.80
C ARG A 71 3.27 22.27 -7.76
N ASN A 72 2.60 23.38 -8.06
CA ASN A 72 1.41 23.38 -8.90
C ASN A 72 1.75 23.07 -10.37
N LYS A 73 2.90 23.55 -10.86
CA LYS A 73 3.40 23.20 -12.21
C LYS A 73 3.61 21.69 -12.34
N ILE A 74 4.37 21.10 -11.41
CA ILE A 74 4.64 19.65 -11.39
C ILE A 74 3.32 18.87 -11.31
N ALA A 75 2.37 19.28 -10.47
CA ALA A 75 1.08 18.59 -10.34
C ALA A 75 0.25 18.62 -11.63
N LEU A 76 0.23 19.74 -12.35
CA LEU A 76 -0.45 19.86 -13.64
C LEU A 76 0.26 19.09 -14.75
N GLU A 77 1.59 19.06 -14.75
CA GLU A 77 2.38 18.24 -15.68
C GLU A 77 2.09 16.75 -15.47
N ILE A 78 2.17 16.26 -14.22
CA ILE A 78 1.81 14.88 -13.86
C ILE A 78 0.38 14.56 -14.31
N THR A 79 -0.57 15.46 -14.03
CA THR A 79 -1.97 15.32 -14.46
C THR A 79 -2.06 15.16 -15.98
N HIS A 80 -1.39 16.03 -16.74
CA HIS A 80 -1.39 15.98 -18.20
C HIS A 80 -0.81 14.68 -18.74
N GLU A 81 0.29 14.20 -18.15
CA GLU A 81 0.92 12.93 -18.57
C GLU A 81 0.02 11.73 -18.38
N ILE A 82 -0.64 11.65 -17.22
CA ILE A 82 -1.56 10.55 -16.89
C ILE A 82 -2.72 10.56 -17.89
N CYS A 83 -3.33 11.72 -18.13
CA CYS A 83 -4.54 11.82 -18.93
C CYS A 83 -4.29 11.65 -20.44
N THR A 84 -3.11 12.02 -20.93
CA THR A 84 -2.81 11.96 -22.37
C THR A 84 -1.94 10.77 -22.75
N GLY A 85 -1.29 10.11 -21.79
CA GLY A 85 -0.25 9.10 -22.02
C GLY A 85 1.01 9.66 -22.72
N LYS A 86 1.06 10.97 -22.98
CA LYS A 86 2.20 11.64 -23.61
C LYS A 86 3.13 12.12 -22.53
N LYS A 87 4.40 11.74 -22.64
CA LYS A 87 5.46 12.30 -21.81
C LYS A 87 5.57 13.79 -22.11
N SER A 88 5.14 14.62 -21.17
CA SER A 88 5.28 16.07 -21.21
C SER A 88 6.53 16.52 -20.46
N PHE A 89 7.08 15.66 -19.58
CA PHE A 89 8.43 15.79 -19.05
C PHE A 89 9.39 15.79 -20.22
N LYS A 90 9.84 17.00 -20.59
CA LYS A 90 11.05 17.16 -21.36
C LYS A 90 12.16 16.48 -20.54
N ASN A 91 12.74 15.42 -21.10
CA ASN A 91 13.91 14.69 -20.61
C ASN A 91 15.19 15.58 -20.47
N THR A 92 15.03 16.88 -20.31
CA THR A 92 16.11 17.85 -20.16
C THR A 92 16.52 17.93 -18.69
N GLU A 93 17.61 17.24 -18.35
CA GLU A 93 18.58 17.62 -17.29
C GLU A 93 18.16 17.63 -15.80
N TYR A 94 17.27 16.75 -15.35
CA TYR A 94 16.94 16.68 -13.90
C TYR A 94 17.30 15.32 -13.27
N LEU A 95 18.60 15.07 -13.15
CA LEU A 95 19.22 14.00 -12.34
C LEU A 95 19.59 14.48 -10.92
N TYR A 96 18.95 15.52 -10.40
CA TYR A 96 19.19 15.99 -9.03
C TYR A 96 18.25 15.31 -8.03
N SER A 97 18.83 14.81 -6.93
CA SER A 97 18.10 14.20 -5.79
C SER A 97 16.93 15.04 -5.30
N ASP A 98 17.10 16.36 -5.33
CA ASP A 98 16.15 17.34 -4.80
C ASP A 98 14.89 17.42 -5.67
N TYR A 99 15.02 17.17 -6.98
CA TYR A 99 13.90 17.15 -7.90
C TYR A 99 13.05 15.88 -7.73
N ILE A 100 13.71 14.73 -7.53
CA ILE A 100 13.06 13.45 -7.21
C ILE A 100 12.28 13.57 -5.89
N GLN A 101 12.87 14.21 -4.87
CA GLN A 101 12.19 14.52 -3.62
C GLN A 101 11.03 15.51 -3.82
N GLY A 102 11.21 16.50 -4.69
CA GLY A 102 10.15 17.43 -5.10
C GLY A 102 8.94 16.71 -5.67
N ILE A 103 9.13 15.83 -6.67
CA ILE A 103 8.02 15.06 -7.27
C ILE A 103 7.34 14.17 -6.23
N ASN A 104 8.11 13.46 -5.39
CA ASN A 104 7.54 12.65 -4.30
C ASN A 104 6.64 13.50 -3.38
N SER A 105 7.11 14.68 -2.97
CA SER A 105 6.34 15.59 -2.12
C SER A 105 5.05 16.07 -2.80
N VAL A 106 5.09 16.34 -4.11
CA VAL A 106 3.95 16.79 -4.90
C VAL A 106 2.92 15.68 -5.04
N LEU A 107 3.34 14.47 -5.42
CA LEU A 107 2.47 13.29 -5.51
C LEU A 107 1.80 12.99 -4.17
N LYS A 108 2.55 13.10 -3.08
CA LYS A 108 2.02 12.90 -1.73
C LYS A 108 0.97 13.94 -1.40
N TRP A 109 1.24 15.23 -1.65
CA TRP A 109 0.26 16.30 -1.47
C TRP A 109 -1.00 16.09 -2.34
N MET A 110 -0.82 15.68 -3.60
CA MET A 110 -1.92 15.35 -4.52
C MET A 110 -2.81 14.25 -3.93
N LEU A 111 -2.20 13.16 -3.47
CA LEU A 111 -2.93 12.04 -2.87
C LEU A 111 -3.60 12.43 -1.55
N THR A 112 -2.88 13.08 -0.63
CA THR A 112 -3.39 13.42 0.71
C THR A 112 -4.55 14.41 0.65
N THR A 113 -4.42 15.47 -0.15
CA THR A 113 -5.47 16.50 -0.25
C THR A 113 -6.56 16.12 -1.24
N GLY A 114 -6.23 15.36 -2.29
CA GLY A 114 -7.19 14.89 -3.29
C GLY A 114 -8.10 13.77 -2.79
N SER A 115 -7.62 12.90 -1.88
CA SER A 115 -8.42 11.80 -1.30
C SER A 115 -9.73 12.23 -0.61
N ILE A 116 -9.84 13.50 -0.22
CA ILE A 116 -11.07 14.08 0.36
C ILE A 116 -12.20 14.06 -0.68
N ASP A 117 -11.84 14.29 -1.94
CA ASP A 117 -12.74 14.39 -3.09
C ASP A 117 -12.67 13.13 -3.98
N ASP A 118 -12.23 12.01 -3.42
CA ASP A 118 -12.18 10.71 -4.09
C ASP A 118 -13.58 10.28 -4.56
N GLY A 119 -13.70 9.97 -5.86
CA GLY A 119 -14.97 9.78 -6.57
C GLY A 119 -15.53 11.03 -7.24
N MET A 120 -14.76 12.13 -7.37
CA MET A 120 -15.20 13.35 -8.06
C MET A 120 -15.54 13.09 -9.53
N ASN A 121 -14.64 12.42 -10.25
CA ASN A 121 -14.82 11.96 -11.62
C ASN A 121 -13.73 10.93 -11.96
N ASN A 122 -13.92 10.19 -13.06
CA ASN A 122 -13.02 9.09 -13.44
C ASN A 122 -11.57 9.55 -13.69
N GLU A 123 -11.37 10.73 -14.30
CA GLU A 123 -10.04 11.28 -14.59
C GLU A 123 -9.31 11.62 -13.29
N PHE A 124 -10.01 12.24 -12.34
CA PHE A 124 -9.47 12.57 -11.03
C PHE A 124 -9.10 11.31 -10.23
N ASP A 125 -9.98 10.30 -10.25
CA ASP A 125 -9.75 9.02 -9.58
C ASP A 125 -8.53 8.28 -10.17
N GLU A 126 -8.35 8.32 -11.50
CA GLU A 126 -7.19 7.75 -12.18
C GLU A 126 -5.88 8.47 -11.80
N ILE A 127 -5.92 9.79 -11.62
CA ILE A 127 -4.75 10.57 -11.16
C ILE A 127 -4.38 10.19 -9.73
N LEU A 128 -5.37 10.03 -8.83
CA LEU A 128 -5.11 9.59 -7.46
C LEU A 128 -4.57 8.17 -7.41
N ASP A 129 -5.14 7.25 -8.20
CA ASP A 129 -4.71 5.86 -8.29
C ASP A 129 -3.27 5.78 -8.81
N THR A 130 -2.95 6.51 -9.87
CA THR A 130 -1.59 6.57 -10.42
C THR A 130 -0.61 7.22 -9.45
N SER A 131 -1.03 8.26 -8.73
CA SER A 131 -0.21 8.87 -7.69
C SER A 131 0.12 7.87 -6.58
N ALA A 132 -0.86 7.09 -6.13
CA ALA A 132 -0.66 6.02 -5.16
C ALA A 132 0.33 4.96 -5.68
N ILE A 133 0.19 4.52 -6.94
CA ILE A 133 1.10 3.56 -7.59
C ILE A 133 2.53 4.11 -7.62
N LEU A 134 2.72 5.35 -8.08
CA LEU A 134 4.06 5.96 -8.17
C LEU A 134 4.70 6.07 -6.78
N LEU A 135 3.96 6.55 -5.78
CA LEU A 135 4.43 6.71 -4.41
C LEU A 135 4.89 5.38 -3.80
N THR A 136 4.11 4.31 -3.96
CA THR A 136 4.44 3.01 -3.34
C THR A 136 5.46 2.21 -4.14
N LYS A 137 5.36 2.18 -5.47
CA LYS A 137 6.20 1.32 -6.32
C LYS A 137 7.56 1.95 -6.64
N ILE A 138 7.57 3.23 -7.00
CA ILE A 138 8.78 3.94 -7.46
C ILE A 138 9.48 4.60 -6.27
N TYR A 139 8.75 5.38 -5.48
CA TYR A 139 9.33 6.14 -4.36
C TYR A 139 9.42 5.33 -3.07
N ARG A 140 8.74 4.18 -2.98
CA ARG A 140 8.70 3.33 -1.77
C ARG A 140 8.26 4.10 -0.52
N ASP A 141 7.42 5.14 -0.68
CA ASP A 141 6.90 5.91 0.46
C ASP A 141 5.81 5.10 1.15
N LYS A 142 6.15 4.51 2.30
CA LYS A 142 5.26 3.70 3.13
C LYS A 142 4.25 4.52 3.92
N THR A 143 4.51 5.81 4.10
CA THR A 143 3.69 6.66 4.98
C THR A 143 2.30 6.93 4.41
N VAL A 144 2.09 6.68 3.12
CA VAL A 144 0.80 6.85 2.43
C VAL A 144 -0.09 5.60 2.49
N LEU A 145 0.44 4.46 2.97
CA LEU A 145 -0.32 3.20 3.04
C LEU A 145 -1.61 3.29 3.86
N PRO A 146 -1.66 3.95 5.03
CA PRO A 146 -2.91 4.10 5.78
C PRO A 146 -3.98 4.84 4.97
N LEU A 147 -3.58 5.86 4.20
CA LEU A 147 -4.48 6.62 3.36
C LEU A 147 -5.00 5.78 2.18
N ILE A 148 -4.12 5.02 1.51
CA ILE A 148 -4.50 4.11 0.44
C ILE A 148 -5.48 3.05 0.96
N ALA A 149 -5.22 2.47 2.14
CA ALA A 149 -6.16 1.56 2.78
C ALA A 149 -7.54 2.23 2.96
N ASP A 150 -7.59 3.41 3.59
CA ASP A 150 -8.85 4.17 3.76
C ASP A 150 -9.60 4.37 2.43
N MET A 151 -8.88 4.71 1.35
CA MET A 151 -9.49 4.87 0.02
C MET A 151 -10.05 3.55 -0.52
N ILE A 152 -9.33 2.43 -0.40
CA ILE A 152 -9.83 1.10 -0.81
C ILE A 152 -11.16 0.78 -0.12
N PHE A 153 -11.21 0.94 1.21
CA PHE A 153 -12.41 0.64 1.98
C PHE A 153 -13.57 1.59 1.65
N LYS A 154 -13.31 2.90 1.51
CA LYS A 154 -14.33 3.88 1.10
C LYS A 154 -14.90 3.58 -0.28
N ARG A 155 -14.05 3.31 -1.26
CA ARG A 155 -14.48 2.97 -2.64
C ARG A 155 -15.23 1.65 -2.68
N TYR A 156 -14.81 0.64 -1.92
CA TYR A 156 -15.54 -0.63 -1.81
C TYR A 156 -16.97 -0.41 -1.31
N LYS A 157 -17.15 0.41 -0.27
CA LYS A 157 -18.49 0.73 0.26
C LYS A 157 -19.40 1.39 -0.78
N LYS A 158 -18.83 2.25 -1.63
CA LYS A 158 -19.49 2.94 -2.74
C LYS A 158 -19.65 2.08 -4.01
N LYS A 159 -19.13 0.83 -4.03
CA LYS A 159 -19.05 -0.05 -5.22
C LYS A 159 -18.24 0.55 -6.38
N SER A 160 -17.26 1.40 -6.07
CA SER A 160 -16.32 1.98 -7.04
C SER A 160 -15.13 1.05 -7.30
N LEU A 161 -14.36 1.35 -8.35
CA LEU A 161 -13.18 0.56 -8.73
C LEU A 161 -12.05 0.71 -7.68
N ILE A 162 -11.53 -0.42 -7.20
CA ILE A 162 -10.46 -0.47 -6.18
C ILE A 162 -9.16 -1.12 -6.68
N HIS A 163 -9.16 -1.71 -7.88
CA HIS A 163 -8.09 -2.60 -8.33
C HIS A 163 -6.70 -1.94 -8.34
N ASN A 164 -6.60 -0.70 -8.82
CA ASN A 164 -5.35 0.04 -8.87
C ASN A 164 -4.84 0.43 -7.48
N LEU A 165 -5.74 0.83 -6.58
CA LEU A 165 -5.37 1.13 -5.19
C LEU A 165 -4.91 -0.12 -4.44
N VAL A 166 -5.60 -1.25 -4.62
CA VAL A 166 -5.19 -2.53 -4.04
C VAL A 166 -3.82 -2.94 -4.58
N TRP A 167 -3.59 -2.78 -5.88
CA TRP A 167 -2.28 -3.03 -6.48
C TRP A 167 -1.20 -2.12 -5.88
N ALA A 168 -1.44 -0.80 -5.84
CA ALA A 168 -0.53 0.16 -5.22
C ALA A 168 -0.19 -0.20 -3.77
N PHE A 169 -1.19 -0.62 -3.00
CA PHE A 169 -1.03 -1.00 -1.60
C PHE A 169 -0.06 -2.16 -1.41
N PHE A 170 -0.19 -3.21 -2.22
CA PHE A 170 0.66 -4.40 -2.12
C PHE A 170 2.05 -4.21 -2.74
N GLU A 171 2.18 -3.41 -3.81
CA GLU A 171 3.45 -3.15 -4.50
C GLU A 171 4.53 -2.51 -3.62
N CYS A 172 4.14 -1.91 -2.49
CA CYS A 172 5.08 -1.42 -1.48
C CYS A 172 6.01 -2.52 -0.94
N GLY A 173 5.54 -3.78 -0.91
CA GLY A 173 6.33 -4.93 -0.45
C GLY A 173 6.65 -4.91 1.05
N ASP A 174 5.83 -4.22 1.85
CA ASP A 174 5.94 -4.19 3.31
C ASP A 174 4.85 -5.04 3.96
N PRO A 175 5.17 -6.23 4.50
CA PRO A 175 4.18 -7.09 5.15
C PRO A 175 3.49 -6.44 6.35
N LYS A 176 4.07 -5.42 6.99
CA LYS A 176 3.40 -4.68 8.08
C LYS A 176 2.13 -3.98 7.62
N SER A 177 2.01 -3.67 6.32
CA SER A 177 0.80 -3.07 5.76
C SER A 177 -0.43 -3.96 5.95
N LEU A 178 -0.26 -5.28 6.05
CA LEU A 178 -1.35 -6.23 6.28
C LEU A 178 -2.13 -5.93 7.57
N ILE A 179 -1.48 -5.31 8.58
CA ILE A 179 -2.13 -4.89 9.82
C ILE A 179 -3.25 -3.88 9.53
N LEU A 180 -3.03 -2.94 8.60
CA LEU A 180 -4.02 -1.92 8.21
C LEU A 180 -5.30 -2.53 7.62
N ILE A 181 -5.17 -3.67 6.95
CA ILE A 181 -6.31 -4.45 6.44
C ILE A 181 -6.93 -5.26 7.57
N ALA A 182 -6.10 -5.92 8.39
CA ALA A 182 -6.57 -6.79 9.46
C ALA A 182 -7.37 -6.05 10.54
N GLU A 183 -6.99 -4.83 10.89
CA GLU A 183 -7.75 -3.97 11.82
C GLU A 183 -9.22 -3.81 11.39
N ARG A 184 -9.50 -3.84 10.08
CA ARG A 184 -10.85 -3.71 9.52
C ARG A 184 -11.70 -4.97 9.65
N LEU A 185 -11.11 -6.11 10.02
CA LEU A 185 -11.85 -7.31 10.42
C LEU A 185 -12.67 -7.09 11.70
N GLN A 186 -12.26 -6.14 12.55
CA GLN A 186 -12.97 -5.76 13.77
C GLN A 186 -14.05 -4.71 13.53
N SER A 187 -14.20 -4.19 12.31
CA SER A 187 -15.18 -3.15 11.99
C SER A 187 -16.62 -3.62 12.25
N GLU A 188 -17.46 -2.69 12.69
CA GLU A 188 -18.89 -2.93 12.80
C GLU A 188 -19.54 -3.10 11.42
N ASP A 189 -19.01 -2.40 10.41
CA ASP A 189 -19.49 -2.44 9.03
C ASP A 189 -19.15 -3.79 8.36
N SER A 190 -20.18 -4.48 7.86
CA SER A 190 -20.03 -5.78 7.19
C SER A 190 -19.20 -5.68 5.91
N LYS A 191 -19.25 -4.56 5.19
CA LYS A 191 -18.48 -4.36 3.96
C LYS A 191 -16.98 -4.26 4.22
N ASP A 192 -16.59 -3.65 5.34
CA ASP A 192 -15.18 -3.60 5.76
C ASP A 192 -14.66 -5.01 6.05
N VAL A 193 -15.43 -5.80 6.79
CA VAL A 193 -15.05 -7.19 7.10
C VAL A 193 -14.97 -8.04 5.83
N GLU A 194 -15.91 -7.86 4.89
CA GLU A 194 -15.97 -8.59 3.63
C GLU A 194 -14.73 -8.35 2.76
N ILE A 195 -14.37 -7.08 2.50
CA ILE A 195 -13.19 -6.78 1.68
C ILE A 195 -11.89 -7.17 2.40
N SER A 196 -11.81 -7.04 3.72
CA SER A 196 -10.65 -7.48 4.49
C SER A 196 -10.41 -8.98 4.33
N LYS A 197 -11.47 -9.79 4.43
CA LYS A 197 -11.40 -11.24 4.19
C LYS A 197 -10.97 -11.58 2.77
N LYS A 198 -11.48 -10.83 1.79
CA LYS A 198 -11.10 -11.02 0.38
C LYS A 198 -9.61 -10.73 0.16
N LEU A 199 -9.11 -9.63 0.71
CA LEU A 199 -7.70 -9.23 0.58
C LEU A 199 -6.74 -10.13 1.36
N LEU A 200 -7.20 -10.72 2.47
CA LEU A 200 -6.41 -11.62 3.31
C LEU A 200 -6.66 -13.11 3.02
N ASN A 201 -7.42 -13.46 1.98
CA ASN A 201 -7.82 -14.83 1.66
C ASN A 201 -6.64 -15.78 1.40
N PHE A 202 -5.46 -15.25 1.07
CA PHE A 202 -4.23 -16.03 0.92
C PHE A 202 -3.72 -16.62 2.24
N ILE A 203 -4.20 -16.11 3.39
CA ILE A 203 -3.86 -16.63 4.71
C ILE A 203 -4.67 -17.91 4.97
N PRO A 204 -4.01 -19.07 5.17
CA PRO A 204 -4.71 -20.33 5.42
C PRO A 204 -5.64 -20.20 6.62
N GLY A 205 -6.86 -20.76 6.55
CA GLY A 205 -7.78 -20.81 7.69
C GLY A 205 -8.46 -19.49 8.06
N ILE A 206 -8.15 -18.37 7.41
CA ILE A 206 -8.78 -17.09 7.78
C ILE A 206 -10.30 -17.08 7.54
N ASN A 207 -10.78 -17.87 6.57
CA ASN A 207 -12.19 -17.95 6.21
C ASN A 207 -12.95 -19.11 6.87
N THR A 208 -12.33 -19.87 7.78
CA THR A 208 -12.98 -21.05 8.40
C THR A 208 -13.89 -20.72 9.58
N PHE A 209 -13.77 -19.53 10.18
CA PHE A 209 -14.63 -19.12 11.29
C PHE A 209 -16.02 -18.72 10.78
N LYS A 210 -17.06 -19.01 11.56
CA LYS A 210 -18.44 -18.56 11.26
C LYS A 210 -18.58 -17.07 11.55
N HIS A 211 -19.53 -16.41 10.87
CA HIS A 211 -19.76 -14.96 10.91
C HIS A 211 -19.99 -14.34 12.31
N THR A 212 -20.23 -15.15 13.34
CA THR A 212 -20.56 -14.69 14.69
C THR A 212 -19.35 -14.26 15.53
N ASP A 213 -18.12 -14.64 15.16
CA ASP A 213 -16.93 -14.41 15.99
C ASP A 213 -15.93 -13.44 15.35
N LYS A 214 -16.30 -12.15 15.22
CA LYS A 214 -15.42 -11.10 14.64
C LYS A 214 -14.04 -11.04 15.30
N ASN A 215 -14.00 -11.16 16.63
CA ASN A 215 -12.75 -11.17 17.41
C ASN A 215 -11.84 -12.35 17.08
N ASN A 216 -12.40 -13.49 16.65
CA ASN A 216 -11.61 -14.66 16.32
C ASN A 216 -10.83 -14.46 15.01
N TYR A 217 -11.35 -13.72 14.02
CA TYR A 217 -10.61 -13.45 12.78
C TYR A 217 -9.36 -12.62 13.00
N TYR A 218 -9.48 -11.53 13.76
CA TYR A 218 -8.35 -10.65 14.02
C TYR A 218 -7.29 -11.32 14.90
N LEU A 219 -7.71 -12.02 15.97
CA LEU A 219 -6.78 -12.80 16.80
C LEU A 219 -6.09 -13.92 16.02
N TYR A 220 -6.82 -14.59 15.13
CA TYR A 220 -6.23 -15.58 14.24
C TYR A 220 -5.19 -14.96 13.31
N PHE A 221 -5.52 -13.82 12.68
CA PHE A 221 -4.59 -13.08 11.85
C PHE A 221 -3.34 -12.70 12.63
N LEU A 222 -3.46 -12.11 13.82
CA LEU A 222 -2.32 -11.71 14.64
C LEU A 222 -1.41 -12.90 14.98
N ASN A 223 -2.00 -14.01 15.43
CA ASN A 223 -1.26 -15.23 15.74
C ASN A 223 -0.54 -15.80 14.51
N TRP A 224 -1.18 -15.75 13.33
CA TRP A 224 -0.55 -16.16 12.08
C TRP A 224 0.56 -15.19 11.69
N PHE A 225 0.31 -13.89 11.78
CA PHE A 225 1.23 -12.85 11.37
C PHE A 225 2.49 -12.87 12.23
N GLU A 226 2.38 -12.93 13.55
CA GLU A 226 3.53 -13.03 14.47
C GLU A 226 4.43 -14.24 14.17
N LYS A 227 3.84 -15.37 13.81
CA LYS A 227 4.58 -16.61 13.50
C LYS A 227 5.23 -16.61 12.11
N ASN A 228 4.74 -15.78 11.18
CA ASN A 228 5.15 -15.85 9.78
C ASN A 228 5.86 -14.58 9.29
N PHE A 229 5.72 -13.46 9.99
CA PHE A 229 6.15 -12.13 9.54
C PHE A 229 7.59 -12.08 9.02
N LEU A 230 8.54 -12.72 9.73
CA LEU A 230 9.95 -12.74 9.35
C LEU A 230 10.26 -13.61 8.13
N PHE A 231 9.31 -14.42 7.68
CA PHE A 231 9.43 -15.39 6.61
C PHE A 231 8.56 -15.04 5.40
N LEU A 232 7.95 -13.85 5.37
CA LEU A 232 7.08 -13.41 4.29
C LEU A 232 7.89 -12.87 3.10
N HIS A 233 7.61 -13.40 1.92
CA HIS A 233 8.10 -12.92 0.64
C HIS A 233 6.95 -12.30 -0.17
N PHE A 234 7.17 -11.11 -0.71
CA PHE A 234 6.26 -10.45 -1.64
C PHE A 234 6.40 -11.08 -3.05
N THR A 235 5.33 -11.72 -3.54
CA THR A 235 5.33 -12.49 -4.79
C THR A 235 5.19 -11.61 -6.04
N GLY A 236 4.68 -10.38 -5.89
CA GLY A 236 4.29 -9.53 -7.01
C GLY A 236 2.92 -9.87 -7.63
N GLU A 237 2.21 -10.87 -7.12
CA GLU A 237 0.87 -11.21 -7.62
C GLU A 237 -0.15 -10.11 -7.33
N SER A 238 -1.03 -9.85 -8.29
CA SER A 238 -2.06 -8.81 -8.16
C SER A 238 -3.41 -9.25 -8.71
N PHE A 239 -4.47 -8.55 -8.28
CA PHE A 239 -5.84 -8.74 -8.78
C PHE A 239 -6.01 -8.36 -10.26
N GLN A 240 -5.00 -7.76 -10.90
CA GLN A 240 -5.00 -7.52 -12.34
C GLN A 240 -4.61 -8.76 -13.14
N GLN A 241 -3.86 -9.68 -12.53
CA GLN A 241 -3.35 -10.90 -13.17
C GLN A 241 -4.15 -12.15 -12.78
N CYS A 242 -4.62 -12.23 -11.53
CA CYS A 242 -5.32 -13.39 -11.00
C CYS A 242 -6.54 -12.97 -10.16
N SER A 243 -7.59 -13.80 -10.14
CA SER A 243 -8.78 -13.57 -9.30
C SER A 243 -8.53 -13.77 -7.80
N ASN A 244 -7.55 -14.60 -7.46
CA ASN A 244 -7.13 -14.92 -6.08
C ASN A 244 -5.60 -14.78 -5.97
N PRO A 245 -5.07 -13.54 -5.99
CA PRO A 245 -3.63 -13.34 -5.85
C PRO A 245 -3.16 -13.76 -4.46
N ILE A 246 -1.90 -14.16 -4.38
CA ILE A 246 -1.19 -14.45 -3.14
C ILE A 246 -0.11 -13.37 -2.99
N PRO A 247 -0.41 -12.17 -2.45
CA PRO A 247 0.56 -11.08 -2.40
C PRO A 247 1.80 -11.42 -1.58
N TYR A 248 1.63 -12.26 -0.54
CA TYR A 248 2.72 -12.75 0.28
C TYR A 248 2.66 -14.25 0.44
N GLU A 249 3.82 -14.89 0.32
CA GLU A 249 4.01 -16.30 0.62
C GLU A 249 4.96 -16.50 1.81
N VAL A 250 4.80 -17.63 2.52
CA VAL A 250 5.69 -18.00 3.63
C VAL A 250 6.80 -18.88 3.10
N ILE A 251 8.04 -18.43 3.25
CA ILE A 251 9.22 -19.20 2.86
C ILE A 251 9.51 -20.29 3.90
N LEU A 252 9.03 -21.51 3.62
CA LEU A 252 9.06 -22.64 4.57
C LEU A 252 10.47 -23.05 4.99
N HIS A 253 11.43 -23.06 4.06
CA HIS A 253 12.81 -23.45 4.36
C HIS A 253 13.50 -22.44 5.31
N ALA A 254 13.20 -21.15 5.15
CA ALA A 254 13.70 -20.11 6.05
C ALA A 254 13.04 -20.20 7.44
N LYS A 255 11.74 -20.49 7.46
CA LYS A 255 10.98 -20.75 8.69
C LYS A 255 11.49 -21.99 9.43
N TYR A 256 11.82 -23.05 8.71
CA TYR A 256 12.45 -24.25 9.27
C TYR A 256 13.81 -23.97 9.90
N LEU A 257 14.63 -23.08 9.33
CA LEU A 257 15.88 -22.66 9.96
C LEU A 257 15.71 -21.52 10.98
N CYS A 258 14.50 -20.99 11.16
CA CYS A 258 14.22 -19.83 12.00
C CYS A 258 15.06 -18.59 11.64
N VAL A 259 15.33 -18.38 10.34
CA VAL A 259 16.09 -17.21 9.84
C VAL A 259 15.22 -16.31 8.98
N ALA A 260 15.32 -15.00 9.20
CA ALA A 260 14.55 -14.02 8.45
C ALA A 260 14.92 -13.97 6.95
N VAL A 261 13.92 -13.67 6.12
CA VAL A 261 14.08 -13.47 4.68
C VAL A 261 13.95 -12.00 4.29
N SER A 262 14.56 -11.64 3.18
CA SER A 262 14.27 -10.39 2.48
C SER A 262 12.88 -10.47 1.87
N THR A 263 12.00 -9.54 2.23
CA THR A 263 10.63 -9.50 1.70
C THR A 263 10.59 -9.44 0.18
N ASN A 264 11.50 -8.69 -0.43
CA ASN A 264 11.53 -8.48 -1.89
C ASN A 264 12.14 -9.65 -2.68
N THR A 265 13.05 -10.42 -2.09
CA THR A 265 13.78 -11.48 -2.82
C THR A 265 13.46 -12.89 -2.36
N GLY A 266 12.82 -13.04 -1.21
CA GLY A 266 12.57 -14.34 -0.56
C GLY A 266 13.84 -15.02 -0.04
N LYS A 267 15.02 -14.42 -0.25
CA LYS A 267 16.31 -14.99 0.16
C LYS A 267 16.55 -14.77 1.64
N ILE A 268 17.15 -15.76 2.28
CA ILE A 268 17.62 -15.68 3.65
C ILE A 268 18.65 -14.56 3.77
N LEU A 269 18.47 -13.66 4.74
CA LEU A 269 19.33 -12.49 4.92
C LEU A 269 20.73 -12.85 5.44
N LYS A 270 20.83 -13.95 6.19
CA LYS A 270 22.08 -14.43 6.77
C LYS A 270 22.76 -15.44 5.82
N PRO A 271 24.10 -15.38 5.66
CA PRO A 271 24.82 -16.44 4.97
C PRO A 271 24.68 -17.78 5.71
N LEU A 272 24.35 -18.83 4.96
CA LEU A 272 24.19 -20.18 5.49
C LEU A 272 25.54 -20.91 5.57
N ARG A 273 25.68 -21.76 6.58
CA ARG A 273 26.80 -22.70 6.72
C ARG A 273 26.63 -23.89 5.77
N LYS A 274 27.72 -24.61 5.47
CA LYS A 274 27.69 -25.77 4.58
C LYS A 274 26.75 -26.87 5.06
N GLU A 275 26.68 -27.05 6.38
CA GLU A 275 25.81 -28.04 7.03
C GLU A 275 24.33 -27.63 6.91
N GLU A 276 24.02 -26.34 7.05
CA GLU A 276 22.66 -25.80 6.87
C GLU A 276 22.20 -25.92 5.42
N ILE A 277 23.09 -25.73 4.45
CA ILE A 277 22.78 -25.91 3.02
C ILE A 277 22.40 -27.37 2.74
N LYS A 278 23.21 -28.34 3.22
CA LYS A 278 22.91 -29.77 3.06
C LYS A 278 21.58 -30.16 3.73
N LEU A 279 21.29 -29.57 4.89
CA LEU A 279 20.02 -29.79 5.58
C LEU A 279 18.84 -29.27 4.74
N LEU A 280 18.97 -28.10 4.12
CA LEU A 280 17.96 -27.54 3.23
C LEU A 280 17.77 -28.35 1.95
N GLU A 281 18.85 -28.91 1.38
CA GLU A 281 18.75 -29.81 0.22
C GLU A 281 17.85 -31.01 0.54
N ILE A 282 18.03 -31.63 1.71
CA ILE A 282 17.18 -32.74 2.17
C ILE A 282 15.74 -32.26 2.43
N PHE A 283 15.56 -31.12 3.10
CA PHE A 283 14.26 -30.53 3.39
C PHE A 283 13.44 -30.25 2.13
N ASN A 284 14.08 -29.71 1.08
CA ASN A 284 13.44 -29.33 -0.17
C ASN A 284 12.92 -30.54 -0.98
N ILE A 285 13.43 -31.74 -0.73
CA ILE A 285 12.98 -32.99 -1.38
C ILE A 285 11.67 -33.50 -0.75
N LEU A 286 11.34 -33.09 0.48
CA LEU A 286 10.16 -33.55 1.20
C LEU A 286 8.86 -33.03 0.57
N ASP A 287 7.76 -33.72 0.82
CA ASP A 287 6.43 -33.24 0.42
C ASP A 287 6.02 -31.98 1.22
N TYR A 288 5.14 -31.18 0.63
CA TYR A 288 4.71 -29.90 1.19
C TYR A 288 4.13 -30.02 2.62
N ASN A 289 3.35 -31.06 2.91
CA ASN A 289 2.75 -31.22 4.24
C ASN A 289 3.82 -31.51 5.30
N THR A 290 4.82 -32.32 4.94
CA THR A 290 5.96 -32.59 5.80
C THR A 290 6.84 -31.34 6.00
N GLN A 291 7.10 -30.57 4.95
CA GLN A 291 7.81 -29.29 5.05
C GLN A 291 7.09 -28.31 5.99
N LEU A 292 5.77 -28.18 5.82
CA LEU A 292 4.95 -27.31 6.65
C LEU A 292 4.94 -27.76 8.12
N LEU A 293 4.82 -29.07 8.38
CA LEU A 293 4.90 -29.64 9.73
C LEU A 293 6.24 -29.30 10.39
N LEU A 294 7.36 -29.57 9.71
CA LEU A 294 8.70 -29.33 10.23
C LEU A 294 8.98 -27.84 10.43
N ALA A 295 8.57 -26.97 9.50
CA ALA A 295 8.74 -25.52 9.64
C ALA A 295 7.96 -24.96 10.84
N ASN A 296 6.72 -25.41 11.05
CA ASN A 296 5.91 -24.99 12.20
C ASN A 296 6.47 -25.55 13.52
N PHE A 297 6.89 -26.81 13.54
CA PHE A 297 7.48 -27.44 14.73
C PHE A 297 8.80 -26.76 15.11
N SER A 298 9.67 -26.53 14.14
CA SER A 298 10.95 -25.85 14.31
C SER A 298 10.79 -24.48 14.97
N LEU A 299 9.89 -23.64 14.43
CA LEU A 299 9.62 -22.32 15.00
C LEU A 299 9.09 -22.38 16.44
N ASN A 300 8.16 -23.30 16.70
CA ASN A 300 7.59 -23.48 18.04
C ASN A 300 8.67 -23.92 19.04
N LEU A 301 9.54 -24.85 18.64
CA LEU A 301 10.64 -25.32 19.48
C LEU A 301 11.68 -24.22 19.71
N HIS A 302 12.02 -23.44 18.69
CA HIS A 302 12.92 -22.30 18.80
C HIS A 302 12.41 -21.24 19.79
N HIS A 303 11.10 -20.92 19.76
CA HIS A 303 10.48 -20.00 20.72
C HIS A 303 10.43 -20.56 22.15
N LYS A 304 10.26 -21.87 22.31
CA LYS A 304 10.24 -22.52 23.64
C LYS A 304 11.64 -22.63 24.24
N ASN A 305 12.58 -23.19 23.49
CA ASN A 305 13.95 -23.42 23.92
C ASN A 305 14.91 -23.53 22.73
N ILE A 306 15.78 -22.52 22.60
CA ILE A 306 16.78 -22.44 21.53
C ILE A 306 17.80 -23.60 21.62
N HIS A 307 18.10 -24.11 22.82
CA HIS A 307 19.05 -25.23 22.98
C HIS A 307 18.47 -26.54 22.46
N ASP A 308 17.22 -26.85 22.82
CA ASP A 308 16.54 -28.06 22.34
C ASP A 308 16.30 -27.99 20.84
N TRP A 309 15.95 -26.81 20.33
CA TRP A 309 15.86 -26.56 18.90
C TRP A 309 17.17 -26.86 18.16
N ASN A 310 18.29 -26.32 18.64
CA ASN A 310 19.59 -26.58 18.03
C ASN A 310 19.93 -28.07 18.05
N LYS A 311 19.61 -28.79 19.13
CA LYS A 311 19.85 -30.24 19.22
C LYS A 311 18.99 -31.01 18.22
N TRP A 312 17.70 -30.71 18.16
CA TRP A 312 16.75 -31.35 17.25
C TRP A 312 17.09 -31.12 15.78
N LEU A 313 17.52 -29.90 15.42
CA LEU A 313 17.84 -29.53 14.03
C LEU A 313 18.93 -30.42 13.41
N TRP A 314 19.83 -30.98 14.24
CA TRP A 314 20.91 -31.85 13.80
C TRP A 314 20.60 -33.36 13.88
N TYR A 315 19.38 -33.73 14.27
CA TYR A 315 18.96 -35.12 14.19
C TYR A 315 18.77 -35.56 12.72
N PRO A 316 18.89 -36.87 12.41
CA PRO A 316 18.52 -37.38 11.10
C PRO A 316 17.10 -36.98 10.72
N MET A 317 16.86 -36.73 9.43
CA MET A 317 15.59 -36.18 8.97
C MET A 317 14.37 -37.05 9.35
N ALA A 318 14.54 -38.37 9.33
CA ALA A 318 13.50 -39.32 9.75
C ALA A 318 13.11 -39.14 11.24
N GLU A 319 14.09 -38.90 12.12
CA GLU A 319 13.85 -38.65 13.54
C GLU A 319 13.20 -37.28 13.76
N GLN A 320 13.63 -36.25 13.02
CA GLN A 320 12.98 -34.94 13.10
C GLN A 320 11.49 -35.01 12.74
N ILE A 321 11.14 -35.73 11.66
CA ILE A 321 9.75 -35.93 11.24
C ILE A 321 8.97 -36.71 12.30
N LYS A 322 9.55 -37.79 12.84
CA LYS A 322 8.91 -38.61 13.87
C LYS A 322 8.59 -37.80 15.13
N ILE A 323 9.56 -37.03 15.60
CA ILE A 323 9.43 -36.15 16.77
C ILE A 323 8.36 -35.07 16.52
N ALA A 324 8.40 -34.42 15.35
CA ALA A 324 7.43 -33.39 14.98
C ALA A 324 5.99 -33.94 14.88
N ARG A 325 5.81 -35.19 14.42
CA ARG A 325 4.50 -35.86 14.35
C ARG A 325 3.94 -36.23 15.73
N ILE A 326 4.79 -36.67 16.64
CA ILE A 326 4.41 -37.01 18.02
C ILE A 326 4.14 -35.73 18.84
N GLY A 327 4.70 -34.59 18.42
CA GLY A 327 4.58 -33.31 19.13
C GLY A 327 5.46 -33.22 20.37
N GLY A 328 6.46 -34.10 20.49
CA GLY A 328 7.30 -34.23 21.68
C GLY A 328 8.57 -33.39 21.62
N PHE A 329 8.73 -32.47 22.57
CA PHE A 329 9.98 -32.05 23.20
C PHE A 329 9.64 -31.28 24.48
#